data_AF-A0A257WP28-F1
#
_entry.id   AF-A0A257WP28-F1
#
_cell.length_a   1.000
_cell.length_b   1.000
_cell.length_c   1.000
_cell.angle_alpha   90.00
_cell.angle_beta   90.00
_cell.angle_gamma   90.00
#
_symmetry.space_group_name_H-M   'P 1'
#
loop_
_entity.id
_entity.type
_entity.pdbx_description
1 polymer ?
#
loop_
_entity_poly.entity_id
_entity_poly.type
_entity_poly.pdbx_seq_one_letter_code
_entity_poly.pdbx_strand_id
1 'polypeptide(L)'
;MTTANKTAVANGADEFQRKAASDADAVQSGVNIVAIVGSFHRHLLALQQSGVRGEELFNHPVALSFTSKLNSLCRMTFDRELDALSAVRRIKQGEAVEYEVISL
;
A
#
# COMPACT_ATOMS: atom_id res chain seq x y z
N MET A 1 -17.56 -23.37 -3.16
CA MET A 1 -18.03 -22.86 -1.85
C MET A 1 -17.85 -21.35 -1.87
N THR A 2 -18.94 -20.58 -1.85
CA THR A 2 -18.91 -19.12 -1.80
C THR A 2 -18.62 -18.65 -0.38
N THR A 3 -17.35 -18.44 -0.04
CA THR A 3 -16.85 -17.09 0.31
C THR A 3 -17.83 -16.09 0.92
N ALA A 4 -18.48 -16.31 2.08
CA ALA A 4 -19.34 -15.25 2.62
C ALA A 4 -18.49 -14.02 3.00
N ASN A 5 -18.74 -12.87 2.36
CA ASN A 5 -18.03 -11.62 2.65
C ASN A 5 -18.32 -11.19 4.10
N LYS A 6 -17.27 -11.01 4.90
CA LYS A 6 -17.37 -10.50 6.26
C LYS A 6 -17.22 -8.98 6.25
N THR A 7 -18.13 -8.28 6.90
CA THR A 7 -18.03 -6.83 7.11
C THR A 7 -17.26 -6.53 8.40
N ALA A 8 -16.17 -5.77 8.30
CA ALA A 8 -15.44 -5.21 9.44
C ALA A 8 -15.82 -3.73 9.65
N VAL A 9 -15.69 -3.23 10.86
CA VAL A 9 -16.02 -1.84 11.22
C VAL A 9 -14.76 -1.13 11.71
N ALA A 10 -14.34 -0.08 11.00
CA ALA A 10 -13.31 0.84 11.48
C ALA A 10 -13.91 1.78 12.54
N ASN A 11 -13.22 1.98 13.66
CA ASN A 11 -13.67 2.74 14.80
C ASN A 11 -12.96 4.09 14.91
N GLY A 12 -13.63 5.18 14.52
CA GLY A 12 -13.07 6.54 14.64
C GLY A 12 -12.94 7.05 16.09
N ALA A 13 -13.53 6.36 17.08
CA ALA A 13 -13.31 6.65 18.49
C ALA A 13 -11.99 6.05 19.01
N ASP A 14 -11.44 5.04 18.33
CA ASP A 14 -10.11 4.50 18.62
C ASP A 14 -9.02 5.49 18.17
N GLU A 15 -8.14 5.88 19.10
CA GLU A 15 -7.14 6.91 18.84
C GLU A 15 -6.11 6.48 17.80
N PHE A 16 -5.75 5.19 17.77
CA PHE A 16 -4.79 4.66 16.79
C PHE A 16 -5.38 4.69 15.38
N GLN A 17 -6.62 4.23 15.21
CA GLN A 17 -7.30 4.26 13.93
C GLN A 17 -7.57 5.69 13.45
N ARG A 18 -8.00 6.59 14.35
CA ARG A 18 -8.23 8.00 14.00
C ARG A 18 -6.95 8.71 13.55
N LYS A 19 -5.84 8.53 14.28
CA LYS A 19 -4.54 9.12 13.90
C LYS A 19 -4.06 8.56 12.56
N ALA A 20 -4.13 7.24 12.38
CA ALA A 20 -3.73 6.60 11.13
C ALA A 20 -4.58 7.07 9.93
N ALA A 21 -5.89 7.33 10.13
CA ALA A 21 -6.75 7.88 9.09
C ALA A 21 -6.36 9.31 8.70
N SER A 22 -6.06 10.17 9.67
CA SER A 22 -5.59 11.54 9.42
C SER A 22 -4.29 11.57 8.62
N ASP A 23 -3.34 10.70 8.97
CA ASP A 23 -2.06 10.64 8.27
C ASP A 23 -2.19 10.03 6.87
N ALA A 24 -3.10 9.07 6.68
CA ALA A 24 -3.42 8.50 5.37
C ALA A 24 -4.03 9.55 4.42
N ASP A 25 -4.85 10.46 4.94
CA ASP A 25 -5.41 11.57 4.17
C ASP A 25 -4.32 12.54 3.71
N ALA A 26 -3.41 12.93 4.62
CA ALA A 26 -2.28 13.80 4.29
C ALA A 26 -1.37 13.20 3.20
N VAL A 27 -1.18 11.88 3.20
CA VAL A 27 -0.38 11.15 2.19
C VAL A 27 -0.97 11.22 0.79
N GLN A 28 -2.29 11.39 0.64
CA GLN A 28 -2.89 11.55 -0.68
C GLN A 28 -2.36 12.81 -1.41
N SER A 29 -1.90 13.81 -0.65
CA SER A 29 -1.28 15.03 -1.19
C SER A 29 0.24 14.92 -1.42
N GLY A 30 0.89 13.84 -0.96
CA GLY A 30 2.34 13.64 -1.10
C GLY A 30 2.76 13.07 -2.47
N VAL A 31 3.95 13.44 -2.95
CA VAL A 31 4.57 12.87 -4.18
C VAL A 31 5.93 12.21 -3.94
N ASN A 32 6.26 11.90 -2.68
CA ASN A 32 7.52 11.24 -2.31
C ASN A 32 7.26 9.78 -1.92
N ILE A 33 7.60 8.84 -2.82
CA ILE A 33 7.35 7.40 -2.61
C ILE A 33 8.06 6.85 -1.37
N VAL A 34 9.27 7.33 -1.04
CA VAL A 34 10.05 6.88 0.13
C VAL A 34 9.35 7.31 1.42
N ALA A 35 8.92 8.56 1.49
CA ALA A 35 8.18 9.08 2.66
C ALA A 35 6.85 8.34 2.85
N ILE A 36 6.14 8.05 1.75
CA ILE A 36 4.86 7.33 1.75
C ILE A 36 5.04 5.91 2.28
N VAL A 37 6.01 5.15 1.76
CA VAL A 37 6.29 3.78 2.22
C VAL A 37 6.71 3.77 3.70
N GLY A 38 7.52 4.73 4.12
CA GLY A 38 7.91 4.87 5.54
C GLY A 38 6.72 5.13 6.46
N SER A 39 5.76 5.98 6.06
CA SER A 39 4.53 6.21 6.84
C SER A 39 3.62 4.98 6.82
N PHE A 40 3.47 4.35 5.66
CA PHE A 40 2.64 3.16 5.52
C PHE A 40 3.06 2.05 6.49
N HIS A 41 4.36 1.76 6.56
CA HIS A 41 4.91 0.79 7.51
C HIS A 41 4.56 1.16 8.95
N ARG A 42 4.78 2.41 9.38
CA ARG A 42 4.46 2.83 10.76
C ARG A 42 2.99 2.64 11.11
N HIS A 43 2.07 2.95 10.19
CA HIS A 43 0.63 2.78 10.42
C HIS A 43 0.20 1.32 10.42
N LEU A 44 0.68 0.50 9.49
CA LEU A 44 0.41 -0.94 9.51
C LEU A 44 0.91 -1.59 10.81
N LEU A 45 2.11 -1.23 11.26
CA LEU A 45 2.65 -1.74 12.51
C LEU A 45 1.80 -1.32 13.72
N ALA A 46 1.39 -0.05 13.79
CA ALA A 46 0.52 0.43 14.86
C ALA A 46 -0.83 -0.29 14.89
N LEU A 47 -1.47 -0.47 13.73
CA LEU A 47 -2.74 -1.21 13.61
C LEU A 47 -2.58 -2.68 14.00
N GLN A 48 -1.48 -3.32 13.58
CA GLN A 48 -1.17 -4.70 13.97
C GLN A 48 -0.97 -4.85 15.48
N GLN A 49 -0.31 -3.86 16.10
CA GLN A 49 -0.10 -3.78 17.55
C GLN A 49 -1.40 -3.50 18.31
N SER A 50 -2.34 -2.76 17.72
CA SER A 50 -3.67 -2.52 18.30
C SER A 50 -4.66 -3.67 18.10
N GLY A 51 -4.26 -4.73 17.39
CA GLY A 51 -5.05 -5.96 17.24
C GLY A 51 -5.68 -6.18 15.85
N VAL A 52 -5.55 -5.24 14.92
CA VAL A 52 -6.03 -5.38 13.53
C VAL A 52 -5.07 -6.28 12.75
N ARG A 53 -5.48 -7.48 12.33
CA ARG A 53 -4.57 -8.50 11.79
C ARG A 53 -5.12 -9.25 10.58
N GLY A 54 -4.20 -9.85 9.81
CA GLY A 54 -4.53 -10.69 8.66
C GLY A 54 -5.35 -9.92 7.62
N GLU A 55 -6.42 -10.54 7.13
CA GLU A 55 -7.35 -9.95 6.15
C GLU A 55 -7.94 -8.61 6.60
N GLU A 56 -8.17 -8.42 7.90
CA GLU A 56 -8.69 -7.16 8.42
C GLU A 56 -7.70 -6.01 8.20
N LEU A 57 -6.40 -6.29 8.35
CA LEU A 57 -5.35 -5.31 8.14
C LEU A 57 -5.19 -4.97 6.65
N PHE A 58 -5.27 -5.97 5.76
CA PHE A 58 -5.16 -5.77 4.31
C PHE A 58 -6.32 -4.95 3.74
N ASN A 59 -7.52 -5.14 4.30
CA ASN A 59 -8.73 -4.43 3.88
C ASN A 59 -9.03 -3.18 4.72
N HIS A 60 -8.16 -2.83 5.67
CA HIS A 60 -8.35 -1.65 6.50
C HIS A 60 -8.30 -0.38 5.64
N PRO A 61 -9.19 0.62 5.84
CA PRO A 61 -9.22 1.83 5.00
C PRO A 61 -7.89 2.58 4.92
N VAL A 62 -7.12 2.60 6.01
CA VAL A 62 -5.75 3.14 6.02
C VAL A 62 -4.84 2.38 5.03
N ALA A 63 -4.85 1.05 5.05
CA ALA A 63 -4.03 0.24 4.16
C ALA A 63 -4.43 0.42 2.69
N LEU A 64 -5.74 0.49 2.42
CA LEU A 64 -6.26 0.73 1.08
C LEU A 64 -5.93 2.14 0.57
N SER A 65 -5.97 3.16 1.43
CA SER A 65 -5.60 4.53 1.09
C SER A 65 -4.14 4.64 0.64
N PHE A 66 -3.20 4.09 1.44
CA PHE A 66 -1.79 4.03 1.08
C PHE A 66 -1.54 3.22 -0.20
N THR A 67 -2.17 2.05 -0.33
CA THR A 67 -2.04 1.20 -1.53
C THR A 67 -2.56 1.91 -2.78
N SER A 68 -3.70 2.61 -2.68
CA SER A 68 -4.25 3.43 -3.77
C SER A 68 -3.26 4.51 -4.19
N LYS A 69 -2.60 5.17 -3.23
CA LYS A 69 -1.59 6.20 -3.53
C LYS A 69 -0.36 5.62 -4.21
N LEU A 70 0.15 4.48 -3.76
CA LEU A 70 1.25 3.77 -4.40
C LEU A 70 0.88 3.38 -5.84
N ASN A 71 -0.34 2.86 -6.05
CA ASN A 71 -0.84 2.54 -7.38
C ASN A 71 -0.88 3.78 -8.29
N SER A 72 -1.37 4.92 -7.77
CA SER A 72 -1.43 6.19 -8.50
C SER A 72 -0.03 6.72 -8.88
N LEU A 73 0.92 6.70 -7.96
CA LEU A 73 2.29 7.17 -8.21
C LEU A 73 3.04 6.28 -9.20
N CYS A 74 2.85 4.97 -9.11
CA CYS A 74 3.53 4.02 -9.99
C CYS A 74 2.81 3.80 -11.33
N ARG A 75 1.57 4.33 -11.47
CA ARG A 75 0.64 4.10 -12.59
C ARG A 75 0.61 2.61 -12.98
N MET A 76 0.40 1.75 -11.98
CA MET A 76 0.51 0.31 -12.19
C MET A 76 -0.58 -0.17 -13.15
N THR A 77 -0.16 -0.88 -14.19
CA THR A 77 -1.02 -1.64 -15.10
C THR A 77 -0.60 -3.10 -15.06
N PHE A 78 -1.44 -4.00 -15.58
CA PHE A 78 -1.13 -5.42 -15.64
C PHE A 78 0.18 -5.69 -16.41
N ASP A 79 0.38 -5.06 -17.56
CA ASP A 79 1.58 -5.24 -18.37
C ASP A 79 2.83 -4.75 -17.62
N ARG A 80 2.73 -3.58 -16.96
CA ARG A 80 3.83 -2.99 -16.20
C ARG A 80 4.20 -3.83 -14.98
N GLU A 81 3.22 -4.50 -14.36
CA GLU A 81 3.46 -5.49 -13.31
C GLU A 81 4.23 -6.70 -13.84
N LEU A 82 3.82 -7.28 -14.97
CA LEU A 82 4.51 -8.41 -15.59
C LEU A 82 5.95 -8.06 -16.00
N ASP A 83 6.14 -6.89 -16.60
CA ASP A 83 7.46 -6.38 -17.00
C ASP A 83 8.36 -6.18 -15.78
N ALA A 84 7.85 -5.58 -14.70
CA ALA A 84 8.59 -5.42 -13.45
C ALA A 84 9.00 -6.78 -12.84
N LEU A 85 8.09 -7.76 -12.81
CA LEU A 85 8.39 -9.10 -12.31
C LEU A 85 9.45 -9.82 -13.16
N SER A 86 9.41 -9.63 -14.48
CA SER A 86 10.43 -10.15 -15.40
C SER A 86 11.79 -9.46 -15.16
N ALA A 87 11.80 -8.13 -15.08
CA ALA A 87 12.99 -7.33 -14.81
C ALA A 87 13.67 -7.72 -13.49
N VAL A 88 12.92 -7.97 -12.42
CA VAL A 88 13.46 -8.46 -11.13
C VAL A 88 14.19 -9.78 -11.29
N ARG A 89 13.68 -10.72 -12.11
CA ARG A 89 14.34 -12.02 -12.35
C ARG A 89 15.67 -11.85 -13.09
N ARG A 90 15.71 -10.95 -14.07
CA ARG A 90 16.92 -10.65 -14.86
C ARG A 90 17.98 -9.92 -14.02
N ILE A 91 17.58 -8.93 -13.22
CA ILE A 91 18.46 -8.27 -12.24
C ILE A 91 19.06 -9.30 -11.29
N LYS A 92 18.25 -10.23 -10.77
CA LYS A 92 18.72 -11.31 -9.89
C LYS A 92 19.79 -12.20 -10.55
N GLN A 93 19.81 -12.31 -11.87
CA GLN A 93 20.80 -13.06 -12.65
C GLN A 93 22.05 -12.23 -13.02
N GLY A 94 22.11 -10.96 -12.61
CA GLY A 94 23.21 -10.04 -12.92
C GLY A 94 23.07 -9.34 -14.27
N GLU A 95 21.90 -9.43 -14.92
CA GLU A 95 21.65 -8.75 -16.18
C GLU A 95 21.24 -7.29 -15.97
N ALA A 96 21.68 -6.42 -16.88
CA ALA A 96 21.14 -5.07 -17.00
C ALA A 96 19.75 -5.11 -17.65
N VAL A 97 18.83 -4.29 -17.14
CA VAL A 97 17.47 -4.15 -17.66
C VAL A 97 17.17 -2.68 -17.91
N GLU A 98 16.58 -2.40 -19.08
CA GLU A 98 15.95 -1.11 -19.34
C GLU A 98 14.52 -1.15 -18.80
N TYR A 99 14.02 -0.02 -18.32
CA TYR A 99 12.67 0.09 -17.80
C TYR A 99 12.08 1.45 -18.12
N GLU A 100 10.76 1.49 -18.28
CA GLU A 100 10.03 2.72 -18.58
C GLU A 100 9.96 3.63 -17.34
N VAL A 101 10.49 4.84 -17.49
CA VAL A 101 10.33 5.94 -16.51
C VAL A 101 9.16 6.80 -16.95
N ILE A 102 8.15 6.93 -16.10
CA ILE A 102 7.00 7.79 -16.37
C ILE A 102 7.24 9.14 -15.71
N SER A 103 7.20 10.21 -16.51
CA SER A 103 7.26 11.59 -15.99
C SER A 103 5.97 11.94 -15.24
N LEU A 104 6.14 12.58 -14.08
CA LEU A 104 5.04 13.13 -13.28
C LEU A 104 4.43 14.35 -13.98
#